data_AF-A0A6I7QG96-F1
#
_entry.id   AF-A0A6I7QG96-F1
#
_cell.length_a   1.000
_cell.length_b   1.000
_cell.length_c   1.000
_cell.angle_alpha   90.00
_cell.angle_beta   90.00
_cell.angle_gamma   90.00
#
_symmetry.space_group_name_H-M   'P 1'
#
loop_
_entity.id
_entity.type
_entity.pdbx_description
1 polymer ?
#
loop_
_entity_poly.entity_id
_entity_poly.type
_entity_poly.pdbx_seq_one_letter_code
_entity_poly.pdbx_strand_id
1 'polypeptide(L)'
;MTFSCDSIEGTFDDSVPNFYSLTTHASPQEGGTIQPSAGEFLEGNSVQVVARPAEGYVFDFWEGDLSGSSNPATIRFDSNRTITAHFSLRDYDLNIDIVGSGVVNETVDERSPTSVTVTLTAEAEEGWIFDRWEGDLSGNSNPETLTIEIDEPKSVTAIFVEEVIEYSLNVTIEGEGTVDRDPDKSSYPEGEEVTLTASAASGWSFKEWDGDLSGSTNPVTITLDDDKSVTAIFEEDEPEEYTLTINTEGLGSVDANPDREIYIDGDEVTLTANAALGWAFKEWRGDLSGSANPETVVIDDDKEITAIFEVDVDFGITINEVKLFIKEMELGGARRTRDFKTKDFVLNVPVDGTPFHITHVQIPAGFYDEMELDIAKPGSSVSIDDPDFRDGTGSYSLVVHGVFNGIDFTFRSDEDFQIDVDFEPHLEIKRGQTSVIAITVDFEGWFKGDDGVFLDPNDPQNEERININIEDSFSDFEDEF
;
A
#
# COMPACT_ATOMS: atom_id res chain seq x y z
N MET A 1 -9.15 -50.37 -40.70
CA MET A 1 -9.51 -49.34 -41.70
C MET A 1 -8.45 -49.41 -42.79
N THR A 2 -8.76 -50.10 -43.89
CA THR A 2 -7.86 -50.31 -45.03
C THR A 2 -7.97 -49.14 -45.98
N PHE A 3 -6.88 -48.43 -46.22
CA PHE A 3 -6.80 -47.41 -47.27
C PHE A 3 -6.17 -48.03 -48.53
N SER A 4 -6.96 -47.96 -49.60
CA SER A 4 -6.60 -48.37 -50.97
C SER A 4 -5.83 -47.24 -51.63
N CYS A 5 -4.68 -47.53 -52.24
CA CYS A 5 -3.96 -46.59 -53.08
C CYS A 5 -4.51 -46.75 -54.51
N ASP A 6 -5.29 -45.78 -54.96
CA ASP A 6 -5.79 -45.73 -56.34
C ASP A 6 -4.72 -45.05 -57.20
N SER A 7 -4.15 -45.81 -58.13
CA SER A 7 -3.14 -45.35 -59.09
C SER A 7 -3.84 -44.63 -60.23
N ILE A 8 -3.90 -43.30 -60.16
CA ILE A 8 -4.24 -42.47 -61.32
C ILE A 8 -2.99 -42.42 -62.20
N GLU A 9 -2.97 -43.22 -63.27
CA GLU A 9 -2.06 -43.07 -64.40
C GLU A 9 -2.38 -41.75 -65.12
N GLY A 10 -1.77 -40.66 -64.66
CA GLY A 10 -1.53 -39.51 -65.52
C GLY A 10 -0.45 -39.91 -66.52
N THR A 11 -0.74 -39.81 -67.81
CA THR A 11 0.28 -39.90 -68.86
C THR A 11 1.27 -38.76 -68.63
N PHE A 12 2.42 -39.06 -68.03
CA PHE A 12 3.57 -38.16 -68.06
C PHE A 12 3.92 -37.93 -69.53
N ASP A 13 3.88 -36.67 -69.95
CA ASP A 13 4.47 -36.25 -71.21
C ASP A 13 5.98 -36.48 -71.09
N ASP A 14 6.44 -37.60 -71.64
CA ASP A 14 7.85 -38.06 -71.63
C ASP A 14 8.67 -37.32 -72.71
N SER A 15 8.17 -36.19 -73.24
CA SER A 15 8.96 -35.33 -74.11
C SER A 15 10.09 -34.70 -73.28
N VAL A 16 11.30 -35.21 -73.50
CA VAL A 16 12.51 -34.58 -73.01
C VAL A 16 12.53 -33.15 -73.55
N PRO A 17 12.56 -32.12 -72.69
CA PRO A 17 12.55 -30.76 -73.18
C PRO A 17 13.78 -30.53 -74.06
N ASN A 18 13.59 -29.85 -75.20
CA ASN A 18 14.69 -29.54 -76.10
C ASN A 18 15.62 -28.53 -75.43
N PHE A 19 16.92 -28.78 -75.53
CA PHE A 19 17.97 -27.85 -75.12
C PHE A 19 18.76 -27.40 -76.35
N TYR A 20 19.18 -26.13 -76.32
CA TYR A 20 20.03 -25.55 -77.33
C TYR A 20 21.31 -25.00 -76.69
N SER A 21 22.43 -25.21 -77.38
CA SER A 21 23.75 -24.79 -76.92
C SER A 21 24.02 -23.30 -77.22
N LEU A 22 24.74 -22.64 -76.32
CA LEU A 22 25.37 -21.34 -76.53
C LEU A 22 26.88 -21.53 -76.70
N THR A 23 27.41 -21.06 -77.83
CA THR A 23 28.85 -20.94 -78.07
C THR A 23 29.21 -19.46 -78.14
N THR A 24 30.24 -19.02 -77.41
CA THR A 24 30.67 -17.62 -77.38
C THR A 24 32.12 -17.45 -77.81
N HIS A 25 32.43 -16.32 -78.43
CA HIS A 25 33.79 -15.94 -78.84
C HIS A 25 34.06 -14.48 -78.49
N ALA A 26 35.28 -14.16 -78.06
CA ALA A 26 35.75 -12.78 -77.93
C ALA A 26 36.69 -12.45 -79.09
N SER A 27 36.55 -11.26 -79.68
CA SER A 27 37.34 -10.80 -80.81
C SER A 27 37.85 -9.37 -80.57
N PRO A 28 39.17 -9.17 -80.36
CA PRO A 28 40.19 -10.20 -80.17
C PRO A 28 39.97 -10.97 -78.86
N GLN A 29 40.57 -12.16 -78.73
CA GLN A 29 40.35 -13.02 -77.56
C GLN A 29 40.82 -12.37 -76.26
N GLU A 30 41.89 -11.59 -76.32
CA GLU A 30 42.43 -10.79 -75.22
C GLU A 30 41.59 -9.55 -74.87
N GLY A 31 40.63 -9.17 -75.71
CA GLY A 31 39.86 -7.94 -75.56
C GLY A 31 38.76 -8.00 -74.49
N GLY A 32 38.36 -9.20 -74.06
CA GLY A 32 37.35 -9.36 -73.02
C GLY A 32 36.79 -10.77 -72.91
N THR A 33 35.73 -10.91 -72.13
CA THR A 33 35.02 -12.18 -71.90
C THR A 33 33.51 -12.01 -72.07
N ILE A 34 32.79 -13.12 -72.19
CA ILE A 34 31.32 -13.15 -72.27
C ILE A 34 30.78 -14.02 -71.15
N GLN A 35 29.73 -13.57 -70.47
CA GLN A 35 29.01 -14.33 -69.45
C GLN A 35 27.53 -14.49 -69.84
N PRO A 36 26.98 -15.73 -69.86
CA PRO A 36 27.67 -17.01 -69.71
C PRO A 36 28.62 -17.31 -70.88
N SER A 37 29.76 -17.95 -70.61
CA SER A 37 30.79 -18.25 -71.62
C SER A 37 30.43 -19.42 -72.56
N ALA A 38 29.55 -20.31 -72.10
CA ALA A 38 28.90 -21.38 -72.87
C ALA A 38 27.75 -21.95 -72.02
N GLY A 39 26.89 -22.78 -72.60
CA GLY A 39 25.86 -23.50 -71.83
C GLY A 39 24.82 -24.18 -72.69
N GLU A 40 23.90 -24.92 -72.06
CA GLU A 40 22.69 -25.47 -72.68
C GLU A 40 21.45 -24.86 -72.03
N PHE A 41 20.53 -24.36 -72.84
CA PHE A 41 19.35 -23.64 -72.39
C PHE A 41 18.09 -24.24 -72.98
N LEU A 42 17.03 -24.31 -72.17
CA LEU A 42 15.74 -24.82 -72.59
C LEU A 42 15.18 -24.02 -73.77
N GLU A 43 14.57 -24.72 -74.72
CA GLU A 43 13.85 -24.10 -75.84
C GLU A 43 12.80 -23.09 -75.35
N GLY A 44 12.80 -21.93 -75.98
CA GLY A 44 11.92 -20.81 -75.65
C GLY A 44 12.46 -19.85 -74.59
N ASN A 45 13.42 -20.25 -73.77
CA ASN A 45 14.02 -19.39 -72.74
C ASN A 45 14.82 -18.24 -73.36
N SER A 46 14.88 -17.13 -72.64
CA SER A 46 15.75 -16.01 -72.96
C SER A 46 16.80 -15.86 -71.87
N VAL A 47 18.04 -15.54 -72.26
CA VAL A 47 19.19 -15.41 -71.37
C VAL A 47 19.85 -14.06 -71.64
N GLN A 48 20.25 -13.37 -70.57
CA GLN A 48 21.12 -12.21 -70.68
C GLN A 48 22.58 -12.66 -70.89
N VAL A 49 23.21 -12.11 -71.92
CA VAL A 49 24.64 -12.21 -72.17
C VAL A 49 25.29 -10.85 -71.89
N VAL A 50 26.43 -10.90 -71.19
CA VAL A 50 27.19 -9.72 -70.78
C VAL A 50 28.59 -9.83 -71.38
N ALA A 51 29.03 -8.83 -72.14
CA ALA A 51 30.42 -8.66 -72.54
C ALA A 51 31.16 -7.89 -71.43
N ARG A 52 32.29 -8.42 -70.98
CA ARG A 52 33.16 -7.79 -69.98
C ARG A 52 34.51 -7.48 -70.64
N PRO A 53 34.76 -6.22 -71.05
CA PRO A 53 36.03 -5.82 -71.63
C PRO A 53 37.21 -6.09 -70.69
N ALA A 54 38.36 -6.45 -71.26
CA ALA A 54 39.62 -6.52 -70.53
C ALA A 54 40.19 -5.10 -70.29
N GLU A 55 41.15 -4.97 -69.39
CA GLU A 55 41.83 -3.69 -69.13
C GLU A 55 42.38 -3.08 -70.43
N GLY A 56 42.05 -1.81 -70.68
CA GLY A 56 42.44 -1.09 -71.90
C GLY A 56 41.59 -1.39 -73.14
N TYR A 57 40.54 -2.21 -73.03
CA TYR A 57 39.58 -2.47 -74.10
C TYR A 57 38.20 -1.90 -73.78
N VAL A 58 37.40 -1.67 -74.82
CA VAL A 58 35.96 -1.37 -74.74
C VAL A 58 35.17 -2.35 -75.59
N PHE A 59 33.92 -2.64 -75.18
CA PHE A 59 33.01 -3.44 -75.99
C PHE A 59 32.43 -2.60 -77.12
N ASP A 60 32.51 -3.11 -78.35
CA ASP A 60 31.98 -2.42 -79.52
C ASP A 60 30.56 -2.89 -79.85
N PHE A 61 30.42 -4.18 -80.19
CA PHE A 61 29.14 -4.77 -80.60
C PHE A 61 29.16 -6.30 -80.57
N TRP A 62 27.96 -6.89 -80.58
CA TRP A 62 27.73 -8.32 -80.79
C TRP A 62 27.63 -8.65 -82.28
N GLU A 63 28.20 -9.79 -82.68
CA GLU A 63 28.06 -10.38 -84.02
C GLU A 63 27.60 -11.85 -83.93
N GLY A 64 26.90 -12.33 -84.96
CA GLY A 64 26.44 -13.71 -85.08
C GLY A 64 24.93 -13.81 -84.86
N ASP A 65 24.51 -14.74 -84.01
CA ASP A 65 23.09 -14.92 -83.67
C ASP A 65 22.55 -13.86 -82.68
N LEU A 66 23.38 -12.89 -82.31
CA LEU A 66 23.06 -11.65 -81.61
C LEU A 66 23.77 -10.49 -82.31
N SER A 67 23.13 -9.33 -82.40
CA SER A 67 23.70 -8.15 -83.05
C SER A 67 23.38 -6.85 -82.32
N GLY A 68 24.23 -5.84 -82.51
CA GLY A 68 24.08 -4.51 -81.92
C GLY A 68 25.02 -4.27 -80.74
N SER A 69 25.00 -3.05 -80.21
CA SER A 69 25.91 -2.58 -79.16
C SER A 69 25.33 -2.64 -77.74
N SER A 70 24.10 -3.12 -77.56
CA SER A 70 23.52 -3.25 -76.22
C SER A 70 24.30 -4.27 -75.38
N ASN A 71 24.73 -3.85 -74.19
CA ASN A 71 25.42 -4.71 -73.24
C ASN A 71 24.97 -4.32 -71.82
N PRO A 72 24.27 -5.19 -71.06
CA PRO A 72 23.89 -6.55 -71.41
C PRO A 72 22.88 -6.66 -72.56
N ALA A 73 22.87 -7.80 -73.24
CA ALA A 73 21.91 -8.11 -74.30
C ALA A 73 21.17 -9.41 -74.03
N THR A 74 19.94 -9.53 -74.53
CA THR A 74 19.10 -10.72 -74.34
C THR A 74 19.06 -11.55 -75.61
N ILE A 75 19.34 -12.84 -75.51
CA ILE A 75 19.20 -13.82 -76.59
C ILE A 75 18.16 -14.88 -76.23
N ARG A 76 17.28 -15.21 -77.17
CA ARG A 76 16.26 -16.27 -77.03
C ARG A 76 16.74 -17.56 -77.70
N PHE A 77 16.53 -18.70 -77.05
CA PHE A 77 16.95 -20.02 -77.53
C PHE A 77 15.81 -20.74 -78.26
N ASP A 78 15.84 -20.72 -79.59
CA ASP A 78 14.99 -21.53 -80.49
C ASP A 78 15.82 -22.49 -81.37
N SER A 79 17.14 -22.44 -81.23
CA SER A 79 18.16 -23.16 -81.96
C SER A 79 19.50 -22.97 -81.25
N ASN A 80 20.52 -23.76 -81.61
CA ASN A 80 21.89 -23.53 -81.14
C ASN A 80 22.35 -22.13 -81.55
N ARG A 81 22.93 -21.38 -80.61
CA ARG A 81 23.36 -19.99 -80.80
C ARG A 81 24.87 -19.87 -80.76
N THR A 82 25.44 -19.13 -81.70
CA THR A 82 26.84 -18.71 -81.71
C THR A 82 26.93 -17.19 -81.78
N ILE A 83 27.58 -16.59 -80.79
CA ILE A 83 27.77 -15.13 -80.70
C ILE A 83 29.24 -14.78 -80.54
N THR A 84 29.62 -13.60 -81.02
CA THR A 84 30.94 -13.03 -80.86
C THR A 84 30.81 -11.63 -80.26
N ALA A 85 31.53 -11.33 -79.17
CA ALA A 85 31.70 -9.97 -78.68
C ALA A 85 32.94 -9.37 -79.32
N HIS A 86 32.78 -8.22 -79.97
CA HIS A 86 33.89 -7.45 -80.50
C HIS A 86 34.34 -6.41 -79.49
N PHE A 87 35.65 -6.32 -79.33
CA PHE A 87 36.31 -5.38 -78.44
C PHE A 87 37.38 -4.59 -79.22
N SER A 88 37.52 -3.32 -78.90
CA SER A 88 38.58 -2.46 -79.44
C SER A 88 39.46 -1.93 -78.32
N LEU A 89 40.74 -1.68 -78.63
CA LEU A 89 41.61 -0.96 -77.71
C LEU A 89 41.05 0.45 -77.51
N ARG A 90 41.00 0.89 -76.27
CA ARG A 90 40.64 2.27 -75.93
C ARG A 90 41.71 3.21 -76.50
N ASP A 91 41.29 4.13 -77.37
CA ASP A 91 42.14 5.11 -78.06
C ASP A 91 41.84 6.56 -77.66
N TYR A 92 41.05 6.74 -76.61
CA TYR A 92 40.77 8.01 -75.93
C TYR A 92 41.18 7.91 -74.46
N ASP A 93 41.52 9.05 -73.86
CA ASP A 93 42.01 9.12 -72.49
C ASP A 93 40.85 9.44 -71.53
N LEU A 94 40.29 8.40 -70.90
CA LEU A 94 39.27 8.49 -69.87
C LEU A 94 39.79 7.86 -68.58
N ASN A 95 39.98 8.68 -67.55
CA ASN A 95 40.25 8.24 -66.19
C ASN A 95 38.96 8.16 -65.38
N ILE A 96 38.70 7.02 -64.74
CA ILE A 96 37.55 6.81 -63.86
C ILE A 96 38.09 6.47 -62.47
N ASP A 97 37.90 7.39 -61.53
CA ASP A 97 38.20 7.16 -60.12
C ASP A 97 36.93 6.76 -59.38
N ILE A 98 37.06 5.91 -58.36
CA ILE A 98 35.95 5.47 -57.51
C ILE A 98 36.29 5.81 -56.06
N VAL A 99 35.35 6.46 -55.37
CA VAL A 99 35.38 6.68 -53.91
C VAL A 99 34.21 5.92 -53.31
N GLY A 100 34.47 5.09 -52.30
CA GLY A 100 33.48 4.17 -51.73
C GLY A 100 33.53 2.79 -52.39
N SER A 101 32.44 2.02 -52.30
CA SER A 101 32.32 0.68 -52.88
C SER A 101 31.27 0.62 -53.98
N GLY A 102 31.68 0.19 -55.17
CA GLY A 102 30.86 0.17 -56.38
C GLY A 102 31.71 -0.06 -57.62
N VAL A 103 31.06 -0.16 -58.77
CA VAL A 103 31.70 -0.25 -60.09
C VAL A 103 31.12 0.78 -61.04
N VAL A 104 31.90 1.17 -62.04
CA VAL A 104 31.44 2.01 -63.15
C VAL A 104 31.58 1.22 -64.43
N ASN A 105 30.44 0.97 -65.09
CA ASN A 105 30.37 0.35 -66.39
C ASN A 105 30.35 1.41 -67.48
N GLU A 106 31.20 1.24 -68.48
CA GLU A 106 31.33 2.12 -69.64
C GLU A 106 30.72 1.45 -70.87
N THR A 107 29.84 2.17 -71.55
CA THR A 107 29.26 1.75 -72.85
C THR A 107 29.54 2.82 -73.89
N VAL A 108 30.04 2.41 -75.05
CA VAL A 108 30.26 3.33 -76.18
C VAL A 108 28.96 3.48 -76.96
N ASP A 109 28.42 4.71 -77.01
CA ASP A 109 27.16 5.00 -77.71
C ASP A 109 27.41 5.39 -79.17
N GLU A 110 28.28 6.38 -79.38
CA GLU A 110 28.59 6.92 -80.70
C GLU A 110 30.09 7.18 -80.82
N ARG A 111 30.66 6.87 -81.99
CA ARG A 111 32.08 7.12 -82.30
C ARG A 111 32.22 7.86 -83.63
N SER A 112 33.03 8.91 -83.62
CA SER A 112 33.45 9.69 -84.79
C SER A 112 34.98 9.71 -84.90
N PRO A 113 35.56 10.22 -86.01
CA PRO A 113 37.01 10.35 -86.13
C PRO A 113 37.66 11.31 -85.12
N THR A 114 36.88 12.17 -84.46
CA THR A 114 37.39 13.20 -83.53
C THR A 114 36.87 13.05 -82.11
N SER A 115 35.79 12.29 -81.90
CA SER A 115 35.16 12.15 -80.58
C SER A 115 34.48 10.81 -80.37
N VAL A 116 34.32 10.42 -79.11
CA VAL A 116 33.54 9.27 -78.64
C VAL A 116 32.56 9.75 -77.59
N THR A 117 31.29 9.39 -77.72
CA THR A 117 30.30 9.55 -76.67
C THR A 117 30.12 8.21 -75.96
N VAL A 118 30.31 8.22 -74.64
CA VAL A 118 30.12 7.07 -73.78
C VAL A 118 29.01 7.33 -72.76
N THR A 119 28.29 6.28 -72.40
CA THR A 119 27.41 6.25 -71.22
C THR A 119 28.15 5.57 -70.08
N LEU A 120 28.26 6.25 -68.94
CA LEU A 120 28.76 5.71 -67.69
C LEU A 120 27.60 5.36 -66.77
N THR A 121 27.61 4.13 -66.27
CA THR A 121 26.61 3.61 -65.32
C THR A 121 27.32 3.21 -64.04
N ALA A 122 27.01 3.89 -62.95
CA ALA A 122 27.46 3.52 -61.61
C ALA A 122 26.57 2.42 -61.03
N GLU A 123 27.16 1.33 -60.56
CA GLU A 123 26.45 0.25 -59.87
C GLU A 123 27.07 0.13 -58.47
N ALA A 124 26.29 0.44 -57.44
CA ALA A 124 26.75 0.36 -56.07
C ALA A 124 26.83 -1.12 -55.61
N GLU A 125 27.78 -1.42 -54.74
CA GLU A 125 27.81 -2.72 -54.05
C GLU A 125 26.74 -2.80 -52.93
N GLU A 126 26.48 -3.99 -52.41
CA GLU A 126 25.53 -4.20 -51.30
C GLU A 126 25.92 -3.34 -50.08
N GLY A 127 24.96 -2.60 -49.54
CA GLY A 127 25.18 -1.65 -48.44
C GLY A 127 25.76 -0.29 -48.86
N TRP A 128 25.79 0.01 -50.17
CA TRP A 128 26.23 1.29 -50.71
C TRP A 128 25.19 1.87 -51.67
N ILE A 129 25.16 3.19 -51.80
CA ILE A 129 24.39 3.91 -52.81
C ILE A 129 25.30 4.81 -53.65
N PHE A 130 24.97 4.96 -54.93
CA PHE A 130 25.59 5.98 -55.76
C PHE A 130 25.10 7.37 -55.33
N ASP A 131 26.03 8.23 -54.90
CA ASP A 131 25.72 9.59 -54.46
C ASP A 131 25.79 10.59 -55.63
N ARG A 132 26.95 10.69 -56.28
CA ARG A 132 27.17 11.65 -57.38
C ARG A 132 28.41 11.35 -58.23
N TRP A 133 28.45 11.98 -59.40
CA TRP A 133 29.64 12.17 -60.23
C TRP A 133 30.37 13.48 -59.87
N GLU A 134 31.69 13.48 -60.01
CA GLU A 134 32.56 14.66 -59.99
C GLU A 134 33.57 14.65 -61.15
N GLY A 135 34.21 15.80 -61.43
CA GLY A 135 35.18 15.96 -62.52
C GLY A 135 34.54 16.49 -63.80
N ASP A 136 34.77 15.82 -64.92
CA ASP A 136 34.15 16.14 -66.22
C ASP A 136 32.66 15.74 -66.29
N LEU A 137 32.14 15.03 -65.28
CA LEU A 137 30.72 14.82 -65.00
C LEU A 137 30.32 15.46 -63.67
N SER A 138 29.02 15.69 -63.47
CA SER A 138 28.50 16.26 -62.21
C SER A 138 27.06 15.86 -61.93
N GLY A 139 26.68 15.82 -60.65
CA GLY A 139 25.31 15.53 -60.22
C GLY A 139 25.06 14.04 -59.99
N ASN A 140 23.80 13.66 -59.81
CA ASN A 140 23.40 12.32 -59.37
C ASN A 140 22.61 11.54 -60.43
N SER A 141 22.57 12.02 -61.68
CA SER A 141 22.04 11.27 -62.81
C SER A 141 22.84 9.98 -63.00
N ASN A 142 22.16 8.86 -63.12
CA ASN A 142 22.78 7.57 -63.37
C ASN A 142 21.79 6.68 -64.15
N PRO A 143 22.11 6.24 -65.38
CA PRO A 143 23.36 6.48 -66.11
C PRO A 143 23.54 7.93 -66.59
N GLU A 144 24.77 8.32 -66.90
CA GLU A 144 25.12 9.66 -67.42
C GLU A 144 26.04 9.58 -68.65
N THR A 145 25.89 10.53 -69.57
CA THR A 145 26.61 10.55 -70.85
C THR A 145 27.78 11.52 -70.85
N LEU A 146 28.90 11.13 -71.44
CA LEU A 146 30.10 11.94 -71.58
C LEU A 146 30.64 11.89 -73.02
N THR A 147 30.82 13.06 -73.63
CA THR A 147 31.53 13.18 -74.92
C THR A 147 33.00 13.50 -74.69
N ILE A 148 33.88 12.68 -75.26
CA ILE A 148 35.33 12.73 -75.14
C ILE A 148 35.90 13.04 -76.52
N GLU A 149 36.61 14.14 -76.66
CA GLU A 149 37.39 14.41 -77.87
C GLU A 149 38.68 13.58 -77.80
N ILE A 150 39.07 12.92 -78.89
CA ILE A 150 40.18 11.94 -78.92
C ILE A 150 41.51 12.54 -78.38
N ASP A 151 41.72 13.84 -78.57
CA ASP A 151 42.94 14.56 -78.16
C ASP A 151 42.79 15.28 -76.80
N GLU A 152 41.65 15.19 -76.11
CA GLU A 152 41.38 15.86 -74.83
C GLU A 152 41.07 14.83 -73.73
N PRO A 153 41.98 14.63 -72.76
CA PRO A 153 41.74 13.68 -71.68
C PRO A 153 40.57 14.12 -70.79
N LYS A 154 39.77 13.16 -70.35
CA LYS A 154 38.66 13.36 -69.41
C LYS A 154 38.88 12.55 -68.14
N SER A 155 38.49 13.11 -67.01
CA SER A 155 38.55 12.45 -65.71
C SER A 155 37.22 12.60 -64.98
N VAL A 156 36.67 11.48 -64.55
CA VAL A 156 35.42 11.42 -63.77
C VAL A 156 35.66 10.66 -62.47
N THR A 157 34.97 11.05 -61.42
CA THR A 157 34.98 10.33 -60.15
C THR A 157 33.56 9.93 -59.78
N ALA A 158 33.31 8.64 -59.57
CA ALA A 158 32.07 8.16 -58.98
C ALA A 158 32.19 8.14 -57.46
N ILE A 159 31.28 8.82 -56.78
CA ILE A 159 31.20 8.82 -55.32
C ILE A 159 30.05 7.89 -54.90
N PHE A 160 30.40 6.84 -54.17
CA PHE A 160 29.48 5.97 -53.46
C PHE A 160 29.57 6.27 -51.97
N VAL A 161 28.43 6.22 -51.29
CA VAL A 161 28.34 6.36 -49.83
C VAL A 161 27.63 5.14 -49.25
N GLU A 162 27.96 4.78 -48.01
CA GLU A 162 27.28 3.67 -47.32
C GLU A 162 25.79 3.95 -47.21
N GLU A 163 24.98 2.93 -47.47
CA GLU A 163 23.54 2.97 -47.26
C GLU A 163 23.29 2.83 -45.76
N VAL A 164 22.75 3.88 -45.14
CA VAL A 164 22.36 3.86 -43.74
C VAL A 164 20.86 3.61 -43.67
N ILE A 165 20.49 2.39 -43.27
CA ILE A 165 19.11 2.03 -42.95
C ILE A 165 18.88 2.38 -41.48
N GLU A 166 17.84 3.15 -41.21
CA GLU A 166 17.45 3.51 -39.85
C GLU A 166 16.04 3.00 -39.52
N TYR A 167 15.85 2.59 -38.27
CA TYR A 167 14.59 2.14 -37.72
C TYR A 167 14.13 3.00 -36.54
N SER A 168 12.82 3.04 -36.32
CA SER A 168 12.19 3.73 -35.20
C SER A 168 11.93 2.80 -34.02
N LEU A 169 12.02 3.35 -32.80
CA LEU A 169 11.62 2.68 -31.56
C LEU A 169 10.49 3.46 -30.88
N ASN A 170 9.28 2.90 -30.94
CA ASN A 170 8.13 3.41 -30.21
C ASN A 170 8.05 2.76 -28.81
N VAL A 171 7.95 3.57 -27.76
CA VAL A 171 7.76 3.07 -26.39
C VAL A 171 6.49 3.68 -25.81
N THR A 172 5.58 2.82 -25.39
CA THR A 172 4.33 3.16 -24.70
C THR A 172 4.36 2.69 -23.25
N ILE A 173 3.56 3.32 -22.40
CA ILE A 173 3.47 3.02 -20.96
C ILE A 173 2.01 2.72 -20.63
N GLU A 174 1.77 1.61 -19.94
CA GLU A 174 0.49 1.27 -19.31
C GLU A 174 0.69 1.26 -17.80
N GLY A 175 -0.17 1.96 -17.06
CA GLY A 175 0.03 2.25 -15.63
C GLY A 175 0.89 3.51 -15.39
N GLU A 176 1.36 3.68 -14.15
CA GLU A 176 2.16 4.85 -13.76
C GLU A 176 3.65 4.51 -13.59
N GLY A 177 4.48 5.15 -14.42
CA GLY A 177 5.92 4.92 -14.45
C GLY A 177 6.59 5.69 -15.58
N THR A 178 7.86 5.38 -15.81
CA THR A 178 8.68 5.97 -16.88
C THR A 178 9.56 4.90 -17.53
N VAL A 179 9.98 5.14 -18.77
CA VAL A 179 10.96 4.30 -19.46
C VAL A 179 12.05 5.20 -20.02
N ASP A 180 13.28 4.97 -19.57
CA ASP A 180 14.47 5.59 -20.14
C ASP A 180 15.06 4.72 -21.26
N ARG A 181 15.54 5.37 -22.31
CA ARG A 181 16.19 4.76 -23.48
C ARG A 181 17.67 5.15 -23.48
N ASP A 182 18.57 4.18 -23.67
CA ASP A 182 20.00 4.45 -23.82
C ASP A 182 20.60 3.63 -24.99
N PRO A 183 21.04 4.27 -26.08
CA PRO A 183 20.96 5.72 -26.35
C PRO A 183 19.52 6.20 -26.64
N ASP A 184 19.19 7.47 -26.34
CA ASP A 184 17.91 8.08 -26.71
C ASP A 184 18.01 8.88 -28.02
N LYS A 185 17.48 8.32 -29.11
CA LYS A 185 17.48 8.90 -30.45
C LYS A 185 16.10 8.82 -31.10
N SER A 186 15.88 9.66 -32.13
CA SER A 186 14.67 9.62 -32.97
C SER A 186 14.62 8.39 -33.90
N SER A 187 15.78 7.88 -34.28
CA SER A 187 15.99 6.73 -35.16
C SER A 187 17.35 6.10 -34.86
N TYR A 188 17.50 4.83 -35.21
CA TYR A 188 18.66 4.00 -34.89
C TYR A 188 19.12 3.27 -36.15
N PRO A 189 20.42 3.24 -36.50
CA PRO A 189 20.92 2.42 -37.58
C PRO A 189 20.59 0.94 -37.36
N GLU A 190 20.41 0.20 -38.45
CA GLU A 190 20.19 -1.25 -38.42
C GLU A 190 21.23 -1.95 -37.53
N GLY A 191 20.74 -2.80 -36.62
CA GLY A 191 21.54 -3.57 -35.68
C GLY A 191 21.99 -2.80 -34.44
N GLU A 192 21.66 -1.52 -34.27
CA GLU A 192 21.95 -0.79 -33.04
C GLU A 192 21.14 -1.39 -31.85
N GLU A 193 21.81 -1.57 -30.72
CA GLU A 193 21.20 -2.04 -29.48
C GLU A 193 20.80 -0.85 -28.59
N VAL A 194 19.56 -0.88 -28.09
CA VAL A 194 19.01 0.13 -27.17
C VAL A 194 18.65 -0.54 -25.87
N THR A 195 19.11 0.01 -24.75
CA THR A 195 18.73 -0.45 -23.41
C THR A 195 17.53 0.34 -22.90
N LEU A 196 16.48 -0.37 -22.51
CA LEU A 196 15.28 0.16 -21.90
C LEU A 196 15.30 -0.10 -20.40
N THR A 197 15.07 0.95 -19.61
CA THR A 197 14.97 0.86 -18.15
C THR A 197 13.62 1.41 -17.70
N ALA A 198 12.75 0.52 -17.20
CA ALA A 198 11.48 0.91 -16.60
C ALA A 198 11.68 1.35 -15.15
N SER A 199 11.10 2.49 -14.77
CA SER A 199 11.09 2.99 -13.38
C SER A 199 9.65 3.25 -12.96
N ALA A 200 9.16 2.49 -11.98
CA ALA A 200 7.79 2.59 -11.49
C ALA A 200 7.57 3.86 -10.66
N ALA A 201 6.35 4.41 -10.68
CA ALA A 201 5.96 5.49 -9.79
C ALA A 201 5.73 4.98 -8.35
N SER A 202 5.51 5.89 -7.40
CA SER A 202 5.17 5.51 -6.01
C SER A 202 3.83 4.78 -5.96
N GLY A 203 3.79 3.61 -5.31
CA GLY A 203 2.60 2.75 -5.22
C GLY A 203 2.35 1.89 -6.47
N TRP A 204 3.37 1.74 -7.33
CA TRP A 204 3.32 0.93 -8.53
C TRP A 204 4.58 0.07 -8.63
N SER A 205 4.43 -1.10 -9.26
CA SER A 205 5.52 -2.03 -9.57
C SER A 205 5.62 -2.26 -11.08
N PHE A 206 6.84 -2.39 -11.59
CA PHE A 206 7.05 -2.82 -12.98
C PHE A 206 6.68 -4.30 -13.11
N LYS A 207 5.69 -4.59 -13.96
CA LYS A 207 5.17 -5.94 -14.15
C LYS A 207 5.94 -6.67 -15.25
N GLU A 208 5.85 -6.17 -16.48
CA GLU A 208 6.46 -6.78 -17.66
C GLU A 208 6.54 -5.83 -18.86
N TRP A 209 7.35 -6.22 -19.85
CA TRP A 209 7.35 -5.66 -21.19
C TRP A 209 6.36 -6.42 -22.08
N ASP A 210 5.78 -5.74 -23.07
CA ASP A 210 4.93 -6.30 -24.12
C ASP A 210 5.28 -5.70 -25.50
N GLY A 211 4.80 -6.33 -26.59
CA GLY A 211 5.11 -5.96 -27.97
C GLY A 211 6.33 -6.71 -28.50
N ASP A 212 7.34 -5.97 -28.97
CA ASP A 212 8.60 -6.56 -29.47
C ASP A 212 9.56 -7.01 -28.36
N LEU A 213 9.19 -6.78 -27.09
CA LEU A 213 9.83 -7.37 -25.90
C LEU A 213 8.79 -8.15 -25.09
N SER A 214 9.28 -9.02 -24.20
CA SER A 214 8.40 -9.77 -23.28
C SER A 214 9.08 -10.06 -21.95
N GLY A 215 8.26 -10.28 -20.92
CA GLY A 215 8.70 -10.67 -19.58
C GLY A 215 9.16 -9.49 -18.72
N SER A 216 9.67 -9.80 -17.52
CA SER A 216 9.91 -8.82 -16.45
C SER A 216 11.38 -8.43 -16.24
N THR A 217 12.27 -8.79 -17.18
CA THR A 217 13.68 -8.40 -17.09
C THR A 217 13.80 -6.89 -17.23
N ASN A 218 14.37 -6.21 -16.23
CA ASN A 218 14.54 -4.76 -16.23
C ASN A 218 15.84 -4.39 -15.51
N PRO A 219 16.79 -3.69 -16.16
CA PRO A 219 16.76 -3.20 -17.55
C PRO A 219 16.86 -4.33 -18.60
N VAL A 220 16.43 -4.05 -19.83
CA VAL A 220 16.42 -4.98 -20.98
C VAL A 220 17.00 -4.31 -22.22
N THR A 221 17.63 -5.08 -23.11
CA THR A 221 18.20 -4.58 -24.37
C THR A 221 17.39 -5.11 -25.56
N ILE A 222 17.13 -4.25 -26.53
CA ILE A 222 16.49 -4.57 -27.82
C ILE A 222 17.41 -4.18 -28.98
N THR A 223 17.50 -5.02 -30.00
CA THR A 223 18.24 -4.74 -31.25
C THR A 223 17.27 -4.23 -32.30
N LEU A 224 17.62 -3.13 -32.98
CA LEU A 224 16.78 -2.50 -34.00
C LEU A 224 17.13 -3.07 -35.39
N ASP A 225 16.45 -4.15 -35.79
CA ASP A 225 16.51 -4.77 -37.13
C ASP A 225 15.24 -4.53 -37.99
N ASP A 226 14.22 -3.90 -37.41
CA ASP A 226 13.07 -3.29 -38.06
C ASP A 226 12.48 -2.16 -37.16
N ASP A 227 11.38 -1.54 -37.57
CA ASP A 227 10.62 -0.63 -36.71
C ASP A 227 10.01 -1.39 -35.51
N LYS A 228 10.46 -1.07 -34.29
CA LYS A 228 10.02 -1.75 -33.06
C LYS A 228 9.02 -0.92 -32.25
N SER A 229 8.08 -1.60 -31.60
CA SER A 229 7.15 -1.05 -30.62
C SER A 229 7.14 -1.88 -29.34
N VAL A 230 7.43 -1.23 -28.21
CA VAL A 230 7.49 -1.84 -26.87
C VAL A 230 6.52 -1.12 -25.94
N THR A 231 5.80 -1.87 -25.10
CA THR A 231 5.01 -1.32 -23.99
C THR A 231 5.63 -1.73 -22.66
N ALA A 232 5.87 -0.78 -21.75
CA ALA A 232 6.13 -1.09 -20.34
C ALA A 232 4.81 -1.12 -19.58
N ILE A 233 4.52 -2.22 -18.91
CA ILE A 233 3.32 -2.40 -18.09
C ILE A 233 3.71 -2.29 -16.62
N PHE A 234 3.09 -1.35 -15.93
CA PHE A 234 3.17 -1.17 -14.48
C PHE A 234 1.84 -1.59 -13.86
N GLU A 235 1.89 -2.24 -12.70
CA GLU A 235 0.71 -2.60 -11.92
C GLU A 235 0.70 -1.82 -10.60
N GLU A 236 -0.48 -1.38 -10.18
CA GLU A 236 -0.67 -0.68 -8.91
C GLU A 236 -0.46 -1.68 -7.77
N ASP A 237 0.34 -1.30 -6.77
CA ASP A 237 0.55 -2.13 -5.59
C ASP A 237 -0.76 -2.12 -4.77
N GLU A 238 -1.31 -3.30 -4.47
CA GLU A 238 -2.47 -3.38 -3.58
C GLU A 238 -2.04 -2.99 -2.15
N PRO A 239 -2.79 -2.11 -1.47
CA PRO A 239 -2.49 -1.74 -0.09
C PRO A 239 -2.58 -2.99 0.81
N GLU A 240 -1.65 -3.12 1.75
CA GLU A 240 -1.73 -4.21 2.74
C GLU A 240 -2.94 -4.00 3.65
N GLU A 241 -3.78 -5.02 3.72
CA GLU A 241 -5.02 -5.05 4.49
C GLU A 241 -4.85 -5.84 5.79
N TYR A 242 -5.33 -5.29 6.91
CA TYR A 242 -5.21 -5.87 8.23
C TYR A 242 -6.53 -5.85 9.01
N THR A 243 -6.64 -6.70 10.01
CA THR A 243 -7.81 -6.80 10.90
C THR A 243 -7.52 -6.24 12.30
N LEU A 244 -8.56 -5.75 12.97
CA LEU A 244 -8.52 -5.33 14.37
C LEU A 244 -9.53 -6.14 15.18
N THR A 245 -9.03 -7.03 16.05
CA THR A 245 -9.84 -7.84 16.95
C THR A 245 -9.87 -7.19 18.34
N ILE A 246 -11.08 -6.90 18.83
CA ILE A 246 -11.28 -6.29 20.14
C ILE A 246 -12.01 -7.28 21.06
N ASN A 247 -11.37 -7.59 22.18
CA ASN A 247 -11.91 -8.44 23.24
C ASN A 247 -12.17 -7.62 24.51
N THR A 248 -13.02 -8.14 25.40
CA THR A 248 -13.29 -7.55 26.71
C THR A 248 -13.23 -8.60 27.81
N GLU A 249 -12.51 -8.33 28.89
CA GLU A 249 -12.61 -9.07 30.15
C GLU A 249 -13.32 -8.21 31.20
N GLY A 250 -14.33 -8.77 31.87
CA GLY A 250 -15.23 -8.00 32.74
C GLY A 250 -16.44 -7.42 32.00
N LEU A 251 -17.22 -6.57 32.67
CA LEU A 251 -18.41 -5.96 32.07
C LEU A 251 -18.12 -4.53 31.57
N GLY A 252 -18.20 -4.38 30.25
CA GLY A 252 -18.05 -3.11 29.54
C GLY A 252 -18.17 -3.32 28.03
N SER A 253 -17.92 -2.25 27.28
CA SER A 253 -17.81 -2.29 25.82
C SER A 253 -16.62 -1.44 25.36
N VAL A 254 -16.20 -1.63 24.11
CA VAL A 254 -15.18 -0.81 23.47
C VAL A 254 -15.75 -0.29 22.17
N ASP A 255 -15.68 1.02 21.97
CA ASP A 255 -15.99 1.66 20.69
C ASP A 255 -14.69 1.92 19.93
N ALA A 256 -14.66 1.53 18.64
CA ALA A 256 -13.56 1.85 17.73
C ALA A 256 -13.96 3.00 16.80
N ASN A 257 -13.04 3.91 16.51
CA ASN A 257 -13.27 4.98 15.54
C ASN A 257 -12.01 5.28 14.71
N PRO A 258 -12.04 5.05 13.38
CA PRO A 258 -13.14 4.46 12.62
C PRO A 258 -13.33 2.96 12.92
N ASP A 259 -14.59 2.49 12.92
CA ASP A 259 -14.94 1.06 13.02
C ASP A 259 -15.08 0.47 11.61
N ARG A 260 -14.24 -0.50 11.26
CA ARG A 260 -14.16 -1.13 9.93
C ARG A 260 -13.86 -2.62 10.07
N GLU A 261 -14.30 -3.40 9.09
CA GLU A 261 -13.95 -4.83 9.01
C GLU A 261 -12.49 -5.04 8.59
N ILE A 262 -11.95 -4.12 7.78
CA ILE A 262 -10.58 -4.14 7.25
C ILE A 262 -10.00 -2.72 7.34
N TYR A 263 -8.73 -2.66 7.70
CA TYR A 263 -7.91 -1.45 7.77
C TYR A 263 -6.73 -1.55 6.80
N ILE A 264 -6.20 -0.40 6.39
CA ILE A 264 -4.99 -0.33 5.55
C ILE A 264 -3.79 -0.02 6.45
N ASP A 265 -2.61 -0.52 6.10
CA ASP A 265 -1.35 -0.15 6.74
C ASP A 265 -1.25 1.37 7.03
N GLY A 266 -0.94 1.70 8.28
CA GLY A 266 -0.84 3.07 8.80
C GLY A 266 -2.17 3.72 9.22
N ASP A 267 -3.32 3.05 9.10
CA ASP A 267 -4.59 3.57 9.66
C ASP A 267 -4.46 3.78 11.18
N GLU A 268 -4.94 4.93 11.68
CA GLU A 268 -5.02 5.22 13.12
C GLU A 268 -6.44 4.99 13.63
N VAL A 269 -6.60 4.07 14.61
CA VAL A 269 -7.89 3.74 15.21
C VAL A 269 -7.91 4.17 16.68
N THR A 270 -8.88 4.99 17.05
CA THR A 270 -9.08 5.39 18.46
C THR A 270 -10.06 4.44 19.13
N LEU A 271 -9.63 3.82 20.23
CA LEU A 271 -10.43 2.94 21.07
C LEU A 271 -10.88 3.66 22.33
N THR A 272 -12.18 3.55 22.64
CA THR A 272 -12.78 4.10 23.87
C THR A 272 -13.43 2.97 24.65
N ALA A 273 -12.91 2.69 25.85
CA ALA A 273 -13.51 1.73 26.76
C ALA A 273 -14.64 2.37 27.56
N ASN A 274 -15.81 1.75 27.56
CA ASN A 274 -16.99 2.18 28.30
C ASN A 274 -17.34 1.12 29.34
N ALA A 275 -17.09 1.40 30.61
CA ALA A 275 -17.39 0.46 31.69
C ALA A 275 -18.91 0.35 31.93
N ALA A 276 -19.37 -0.86 32.27
CA ALA A 276 -20.75 -1.08 32.69
C ALA A 276 -20.98 -0.52 34.11
N LEU A 277 -22.25 -0.40 34.52
CA LEU A 277 -22.61 0.04 35.87
C LEU A 277 -21.98 -0.89 36.94
N GLY A 278 -21.30 -0.30 37.93
CA GLY A 278 -20.58 -1.04 38.98
C GLY A 278 -19.22 -1.60 38.56
N TRP A 279 -18.72 -1.20 37.39
CA TRP A 279 -17.39 -1.56 36.88
C TRP A 279 -16.60 -0.31 36.51
N ALA A 280 -15.28 -0.43 36.54
CA ALA A 280 -14.34 0.58 36.07
C ALA A 280 -13.42 -0.01 35.00
N PHE A 281 -13.04 0.81 34.02
CA PHE A 281 -11.99 0.44 33.07
C PHE A 281 -10.64 0.47 33.80
N LYS A 282 -9.89 -0.64 33.70
CA LYS A 282 -8.61 -0.81 34.37
C LYS A 282 -7.44 -0.52 33.44
N GLU A 283 -7.33 -1.30 32.35
CA GLU A 283 -6.21 -1.22 31.42
C GLU A 283 -6.52 -1.92 30.08
N TRP A 284 -5.77 -1.53 29.05
CA TRP A 284 -5.64 -2.26 27.79
C TRP A 284 -4.55 -3.34 27.90
N ARG A 285 -4.71 -4.41 27.12
CA ARG A 285 -3.71 -5.48 26.92
C ARG A 285 -3.71 -5.95 25.47
N GLY A 286 -2.69 -6.74 25.10
CA GLY A 286 -2.47 -7.18 23.73
C GLY A 286 -1.56 -6.19 23.01
N ASP A 287 -1.99 -5.71 21.85
CA ASP A 287 -1.22 -4.72 21.06
C ASP A 287 -1.36 -3.28 21.57
N LEU A 288 -2.17 -3.06 22.60
CA LEU A 288 -2.16 -1.85 23.44
C LEU A 288 -1.80 -2.20 24.89
N SER A 289 -1.39 -1.20 25.66
CA SER A 289 -1.10 -1.35 27.09
C SER A 289 -1.39 -0.09 27.88
N GLY A 290 -1.66 -0.23 29.18
CA GLY A 290 -1.85 0.89 30.10
C GLY A 290 -3.31 1.30 30.26
N SER A 291 -3.53 2.35 31.06
CA SER A 291 -4.86 2.74 31.54
C SER A 291 -5.40 4.03 30.89
N ALA A 292 -4.75 4.52 29.82
CA ALA A 292 -5.24 5.69 29.09
C ALA A 292 -6.53 5.33 28.34
N ASN A 293 -7.53 6.19 28.44
CA ASN A 293 -8.83 5.97 27.82
C ASN A 293 -9.46 7.34 27.49
N PRO A 294 -9.71 7.67 26.21
CA PRO A 294 -9.45 6.85 25.01
C PRO A 294 -7.95 6.67 24.70
N GLU A 295 -7.62 5.69 23.85
CA GLU A 295 -6.25 5.38 23.38
C GLU A 295 -6.24 5.12 21.87
N THR A 296 -5.15 5.42 21.17
CA THR A 296 -5.02 5.25 19.70
C THR A 296 -4.02 4.15 19.36
N VAL A 297 -4.42 3.25 18.44
CA VAL A 297 -3.54 2.23 17.85
C VAL A 297 -3.29 2.55 16.37
N VAL A 298 -2.04 2.36 15.91
CA VAL A 298 -1.69 2.37 14.49
C VAL A 298 -1.75 0.94 13.98
N ILE A 299 -2.46 0.72 12.87
CA ILE A 299 -2.57 -0.60 12.25
C ILE A 299 -1.38 -0.79 11.29
N ASP A 300 -0.41 -1.61 11.67
CA ASP A 300 0.75 -2.00 10.86
C ASP A 300 0.92 -3.53 10.74
N ASP A 301 -0.02 -4.28 11.32
CA ASP A 301 -0.27 -5.72 11.15
C ASP A 301 -1.67 -6.06 11.70
N ASP A 302 -2.06 -7.34 11.69
CA ASP A 302 -3.26 -7.81 12.38
C ASP A 302 -3.16 -7.53 13.89
N LYS A 303 -4.09 -6.72 14.42
CA LYS A 303 -4.12 -6.31 15.83
C LYS A 303 -5.11 -7.12 16.66
N GLU A 304 -4.70 -7.50 17.86
CA GLU A 304 -5.57 -8.07 18.90
C GLU A 304 -5.43 -7.31 20.23
N ILE A 305 -6.51 -6.65 20.65
CA ILE A 305 -6.54 -5.79 21.84
C ILE A 305 -7.63 -6.26 22.78
N THR A 306 -7.34 -6.29 24.08
CA THR A 306 -8.30 -6.62 25.13
C THR A 306 -8.46 -5.47 26.11
N ALA A 307 -9.69 -4.99 26.30
CA ALA A 307 -10.03 -4.08 27.40
C ALA A 307 -10.33 -4.87 28.67
N ILE A 308 -9.66 -4.51 29.76
CA ILE A 308 -9.90 -5.11 31.07
C ILE A 308 -10.75 -4.16 31.91
N PHE A 309 -11.91 -4.64 32.34
CA PHE A 309 -12.78 -3.99 33.31
C PHE A 309 -12.69 -4.73 34.64
N GLU A 310 -12.76 -4.01 35.75
CA GLU A 310 -12.85 -4.59 37.09
C GLU A 310 -14.05 -4.04 37.85
N VAL A 311 -14.51 -4.76 38.87
CA VAL A 311 -15.57 -4.29 39.75
C VAL A 311 -15.11 -3.00 40.42
N ASP A 312 -15.94 -1.98 40.34
CA ASP A 312 -15.70 -0.73 41.05
C ASP A 312 -16.03 -0.97 42.52
N VAL A 313 -15.00 -1.10 43.36
CA VAL A 313 -15.16 -1.38 44.79
C VAL A 313 -15.69 -0.19 45.59
N ASP A 314 -15.69 1.00 44.99
CA ASP A 314 -16.32 2.20 45.55
C ASP A 314 -17.82 2.27 45.17
N PHE A 315 -18.30 1.35 44.33
CA PHE A 315 -19.72 1.16 44.01
C PHE A 315 -20.40 0.31 45.10
N GLY A 316 -20.76 0.95 46.23
CA GLY A 316 -21.35 0.33 47.43
C GLY A 316 -22.30 1.27 48.20
N ILE A 317 -22.18 1.29 49.53
CA ILE A 317 -22.92 2.23 50.40
C ILE A 317 -22.00 3.37 50.85
N THR A 318 -22.54 4.59 50.95
CA THR A 318 -21.86 5.75 51.57
C THR A 318 -22.81 6.36 52.59
N ILE A 319 -22.35 6.52 53.83
CA ILE A 319 -23.13 7.16 54.89
C ILE A 319 -22.78 8.65 54.95
N ASN A 320 -23.77 9.50 54.74
CA ASN A 320 -23.60 10.96 54.69
C ASN A 320 -23.93 11.62 56.03
N GLU A 321 -24.93 11.11 56.75
CA GLU A 321 -25.39 11.69 58.00
C GLU A 321 -26.07 10.62 58.87
N VAL A 322 -25.76 10.64 60.17
CA VAL A 322 -26.42 9.82 61.18
C VAL A 322 -26.99 10.74 62.26
N LYS A 323 -28.27 10.57 62.59
CA LYS A 323 -28.95 11.32 63.64
C LYS A 323 -29.61 10.37 64.63
N LEU A 324 -29.47 10.67 65.91
CA LEU A 324 -30.08 9.92 67.01
C LEU A 324 -31.02 10.83 67.81
N PHE A 325 -32.19 10.33 68.20
CA PHE A 325 -33.03 11.00 69.19
C PHE A 325 -32.71 10.45 70.57
N ILE A 326 -32.04 11.28 71.38
CA ILE A 326 -31.70 10.94 72.75
C ILE A 326 -32.90 11.26 73.64
N LYS A 327 -33.61 10.21 74.04
CA LYS A 327 -34.74 10.30 74.96
C LYS A 327 -34.26 10.65 76.35
N GLU A 328 -33.18 10.02 76.83
CA GLU A 328 -32.50 10.38 78.06
C GLU A 328 -31.00 10.12 77.90
N MET A 329 -30.18 11.00 78.46
CA MET A 329 -28.75 10.82 78.65
C MET A 329 -28.50 10.92 80.15
N GLU A 330 -27.87 9.91 80.73
CA GLU A 330 -27.42 9.88 82.11
C GLU A 330 -25.90 9.79 82.19
N LEU A 331 -25.32 10.49 83.16
CA LEU A 331 -23.95 10.26 83.61
C LEU A 331 -23.98 9.86 85.08
N GLY A 332 -23.53 8.65 85.38
CA GLY A 332 -23.41 8.11 86.73
C GLY A 332 -22.43 8.92 87.58
N GLY A 333 -22.87 9.44 88.72
CA GLY A 333 -22.07 10.33 89.56
C GLY A 333 -21.14 9.58 90.52
N ALA A 334 -19.83 9.72 90.33
CA ALA A 334 -18.82 9.12 91.20
C ALA A 334 -18.21 10.10 92.21
N ARG A 335 -17.56 9.57 93.26
CA ARG A 335 -16.80 10.36 94.26
C ARG A 335 -17.57 11.54 94.87
N ARG A 336 -18.85 11.32 95.21
CA ARG A 336 -19.79 12.32 95.76
C ARG A 336 -20.27 13.37 94.74
N THR A 337 -20.00 13.18 93.46
CA THR A 337 -20.71 13.84 92.37
C THR A 337 -22.13 13.28 92.31
N ARG A 338 -23.11 14.09 91.90
CA ARG A 338 -24.47 13.62 91.65
C ARG A 338 -24.60 13.25 90.18
N ASP A 339 -25.50 12.32 89.90
CA ASP A 339 -25.86 11.96 88.54
C ASP A 339 -26.33 13.19 87.77
N PHE A 340 -25.99 13.21 86.48
CA PHE A 340 -26.44 14.24 85.57
C PHE A 340 -27.37 13.60 84.55
N LYS A 341 -28.56 14.18 84.38
CA LYS A 341 -29.53 13.74 83.39
C LYS A 341 -29.94 14.90 82.48
N THR A 342 -30.05 14.62 81.19
CA THR A 342 -30.66 15.49 80.19
C THR A 342 -31.47 14.64 79.22
N LYS A 343 -32.45 15.22 78.54
CA LYS A 343 -33.44 14.44 77.77
C LYS A 343 -33.99 15.22 76.60
N ASP A 344 -34.63 14.50 75.71
CA ASP A 344 -35.38 15.02 74.56
C ASP A 344 -34.55 15.94 73.66
N PHE A 345 -33.47 15.42 73.07
CA PHE A 345 -32.66 16.18 72.10
C PHE A 345 -32.17 15.31 70.94
N VAL A 346 -31.96 15.95 69.78
CA VAL A 346 -31.36 15.32 68.61
C VAL A 346 -29.85 15.43 68.69
N LEU A 347 -29.18 14.30 68.45
CA LEU A 347 -27.75 14.19 68.35
C LEU A 347 -27.36 13.91 66.89
N ASN A 348 -26.71 14.88 66.25
CA ASN A 348 -26.15 14.70 64.92
C ASN A 348 -24.73 14.15 65.06
N VAL A 349 -24.53 12.91 64.60
CA VAL A 349 -23.25 12.21 64.71
C VAL A 349 -22.47 12.45 63.42
N PRO A 350 -21.29 13.09 63.49
CA PRO A 350 -20.46 13.33 62.33
C PRO A 350 -19.85 12.01 61.83
N VAL A 351 -20.12 11.70 60.56
CA VAL A 351 -19.61 10.49 59.89
C VAL A 351 -18.15 10.62 59.46
N ASP A 352 -17.59 11.83 59.49
CA ASP A 352 -16.19 12.13 59.14
C ASP A 352 -15.22 12.05 60.33
N GLY A 353 -15.72 11.64 61.50
CA GLY A 353 -14.93 11.52 62.74
C GLY A 353 -14.59 12.85 63.41
N THR A 354 -15.19 13.97 62.99
CA THR A 354 -14.96 15.25 63.66
C THR A 354 -15.54 15.26 65.09
N PRO A 355 -14.85 15.83 66.10
CA PRO A 355 -15.40 15.90 67.45
C PRO A 355 -16.66 16.78 67.52
N PHE A 356 -17.69 16.33 68.23
CA PHE A 356 -18.94 17.06 68.43
C PHE A 356 -19.33 17.17 69.91
N HIS A 357 -20.26 18.08 70.22
CA HIS A 357 -20.80 18.23 71.57
C HIS A 357 -21.97 17.25 71.79
N ILE A 358 -21.80 16.34 72.74
CA ILE A 358 -22.82 15.32 73.05
C ILE A 358 -24.12 15.91 73.60
N THR A 359 -24.05 17.05 74.30
CA THR A 359 -25.23 17.75 74.80
C THR A 359 -25.00 19.26 74.83
N HIS A 360 -26.09 20.02 74.71
CA HIS A 360 -26.10 21.48 74.83
C HIS A 360 -26.23 21.94 76.29
N VAL A 361 -26.52 21.01 77.21
CA VAL A 361 -26.66 21.29 78.63
C VAL A 361 -25.29 21.19 79.30
N GLN A 362 -24.92 22.21 80.06
CA GLN A 362 -23.65 22.24 80.78
C GLN A 362 -23.60 21.11 81.83
N ILE A 363 -22.72 20.13 81.61
CA ILE A 363 -22.45 19.07 82.58
C ILE A 363 -21.68 19.68 83.78
N PRO A 364 -22.12 19.45 85.04
CA PRO A 364 -21.42 19.91 86.23
C PRO A 364 -19.98 19.36 86.32
N ALA A 365 -19.10 20.12 86.96
CA ALA A 365 -17.77 19.62 87.27
C ALA A 365 -17.84 18.53 88.34
N GLY A 366 -17.15 17.41 88.12
CA GLY A 366 -17.25 16.23 88.96
C GLY A 366 -16.50 15.02 88.38
N PHE A 367 -16.71 13.86 88.99
CA PHE A 367 -16.25 12.56 88.51
C PHE A 367 -17.47 11.74 88.12
N TYR A 368 -17.39 11.06 86.98
CA TYR A 368 -18.45 10.20 86.46
C TYR A 368 -17.87 8.80 86.17
N ASP A 369 -18.59 7.75 86.55
CA ASP A 369 -18.21 6.34 86.33
C ASP A 369 -18.85 5.73 85.09
N GLU A 370 -19.99 6.25 84.63
CA GLU A 370 -20.74 5.65 83.52
C GLU A 370 -21.46 6.73 82.71
N MET A 371 -21.74 6.43 81.44
CA MET A 371 -22.63 7.19 80.57
C MET A 371 -23.62 6.27 79.90
N GLU A 372 -24.91 6.57 80.05
CA GLU A 372 -26.02 5.85 79.43
C GLU A 372 -26.75 6.81 78.47
N LEU A 373 -26.98 6.37 77.23
CA LEU A 373 -27.77 7.07 76.22
C LEU A 373 -28.97 6.21 75.80
N ASP A 374 -30.15 6.60 76.24
CA ASP A 374 -31.42 6.05 75.77
C ASP A 374 -31.78 6.68 74.42
N ILE A 375 -31.73 5.89 73.35
CA ILE A 375 -32.13 6.29 72.00
C ILE A 375 -33.49 5.67 71.72
N ALA A 376 -34.53 6.48 71.62
CA ALA A 376 -35.89 5.97 71.51
C ALA A 376 -36.79 6.96 70.80
N LYS A 377 -37.98 6.55 70.35
CA LYS A 377 -38.88 7.47 69.68
C LYS A 377 -39.26 8.66 70.58
N PRO A 378 -39.35 9.87 70.01
CA PRO A 378 -39.87 11.00 70.73
C PRO A 378 -41.34 10.84 71.09
N GLY A 379 -41.67 11.07 72.36
CA GLY A 379 -43.05 11.06 72.82
C GLY A 379 -43.94 12.04 72.04
N SER A 380 -45.23 11.72 71.90
CA SER A 380 -46.18 12.50 71.09
C SER A 380 -46.32 13.98 71.49
N SER A 381 -46.00 14.30 72.75
CA SER A 381 -46.02 15.67 73.28
C SER A 381 -44.69 16.42 73.15
N VAL A 382 -43.61 15.75 72.75
CA VAL A 382 -42.29 16.37 72.55
C VAL A 382 -42.29 17.13 71.23
N SER A 383 -41.90 18.40 71.27
CA SER A 383 -41.68 19.23 70.08
C SER A 383 -40.26 18.99 69.59
N ILE A 384 -40.10 18.64 68.32
CA ILE A 384 -38.80 18.44 67.67
C ILE A 384 -38.77 19.30 66.44
N ASP A 385 -37.69 20.08 66.28
CA ASP A 385 -37.50 20.98 65.15
C ASP A 385 -36.94 20.26 63.91
N ASP A 386 -36.29 19.10 64.09
CA ASP A 386 -35.77 18.27 63.01
C ASP A 386 -36.89 17.39 62.40
N PRO A 387 -37.24 17.57 61.12
CA PRO A 387 -38.32 16.84 60.46
C PRO A 387 -38.01 15.35 60.25
N ASP A 388 -36.75 14.92 60.37
CA ASP A 388 -36.37 13.53 60.12
C ASP A 388 -36.96 12.55 61.15
N PHE A 389 -37.20 13.02 62.38
CA PHE A 389 -37.64 12.19 63.50
C PHE A 389 -39.16 12.08 63.66
N ARG A 390 -39.93 12.80 62.83
CA ARG A 390 -41.40 12.71 62.84
C ARG A 390 -41.97 13.13 61.50
N ASP A 391 -42.70 12.21 60.86
CA ASP A 391 -43.39 12.46 59.61
C ASP A 391 -44.87 12.03 59.65
N GLY A 392 -45.53 11.96 58.48
CA GLY A 392 -46.92 11.55 58.38
C GLY A 392 -47.19 10.06 58.66
N THR A 393 -46.14 9.25 58.81
CA THR A 393 -46.20 7.81 58.98
C THR A 393 -45.78 7.37 60.39
N GLY A 394 -44.92 8.13 61.07
CA GLY A 394 -44.53 7.81 62.44
C GLY A 394 -43.53 8.78 63.07
N SER A 395 -42.88 8.28 64.11
CA SER A 395 -41.74 8.93 64.74
C SER A 395 -40.61 7.92 64.86
N TYR A 396 -39.39 8.40 64.83
CA TYR A 396 -38.20 7.55 64.68
C TYR A 396 -37.22 7.80 65.82
N SER A 397 -36.41 6.81 66.14
CA SER A 397 -35.35 6.88 67.14
C SER A 397 -34.00 7.21 66.50
N LEU A 398 -33.79 6.76 65.26
CA LEU A 398 -32.55 6.92 64.50
C LEU A 398 -32.85 7.15 63.01
N VAL A 399 -32.06 8.02 62.38
CA VAL A 399 -32.14 8.32 60.95
C VAL A 399 -30.76 8.32 60.32
N VAL A 400 -30.63 7.66 59.17
CA VAL A 400 -29.40 7.60 58.37
C VAL A 400 -29.69 8.07 56.95
N HIS A 401 -28.90 9.03 56.47
CA HIS A 401 -28.91 9.45 55.07
C HIS A 401 -27.64 8.95 54.38
N GLY A 402 -27.77 8.46 53.16
CA GLY A 402 -26.65 7.94 52.40
C GLY A 402 -26.94 7.72 50.93
N VAL A 403 -25.99 7.10 50.24
CA VAL A 403 -26.10 6.67 48.85
C VAL A 403 -25.84 5.16 48.79
N PHE A 404 -26.71 4.41 48.13
CA PHE A 404 -26.54 2.98 47.88
C PHE A 404 -26.57 2.73 46.37
N ASN A 405 -25.48 2.20 45.79
CA ASN A 405 -25.36 1.96 44.35
C ASN A 405 -25.70 3.18 43.48
N GLY A 406 -25.31 4.38 43.94
CA GLY A 406 -25.59 5.65 43.26
C GLY A 406 -26.99 6.22 43.47
N ILE A 407 -27.84 5.61 44.31
CA ILE A 407 -29.19 6.07 44.64
C ILE A 407 -29.23 6.58 46.08
N ASP A 408 -29.71 7.81 46.29
CA ASP A 408 -29.92 8.37 47.63
C ASP A 408 -30.92 7.52 48.43
N PHE A 409 -30.63 7.28 49.70
CA PHE A 409 -31.53 6.62 50.64
C PHE A 409 -31.68 7.40 51.95
N THR A 410 -32.82 7.22 52.61
CA THR A 410 -33.03 7.61 54.01
C THR A 410 -33.57 6.40 54.77
N PHE A 411 -32.73 5.80 55.61
CA PHE A 411 -33.14 4.73 56.52
C PHE A 411 -33.64 5.34 57.83
N ARG A 412 -34.76 4.84 58.34
CA ARG A 412 -35.35 5.31 59.60
C ARG A 412 -35.66 4.11 60.47
N SER A 413 -35.10 4.10 61.68
CA SER A 413 -35.43 3.08 62.68
C SER A 413 -36.43 3.62 63.68
N ASP A 414 -37.30 2.73 64.13
CA ASP A 414 -38.29 2.97 65.16
C ASP A 414 -38.09 1.97 66.34
N GLU A 415 -36.91 1.36 66.45
CA GLU A 415 -36.55 0.54 67.61
C GLU A 415 -35.96 1.39 68.73
N ASP A 416 -35.98 0.89 69.96
CA ASP A 416 -35.32 1.52 71.10
C ASP A 416 -33.91 0.92 71.22
N PHE A 417 -32.90 1.78 71.33
CA PHE A 417 -31.49 1.40 71.49
C PHE A 417 -30.90 2.06 72.74
N GLN A 418 -29.84 1.46 73.26
CA GLN A 418 -29.12 1.97 74.42
C GLN A 418 -27.62 1.92 74.14
N ILE A 419 -26.90 2.96 74.54
CA ILE A 419 -25.43 2.98 74.54
C ILE A 419 -24.98 3.21 75.97
N ASP A 420 -24.30 2.23 76.54
CA ASP A 420 -23.70 2.31 77.86
C ASP A 420 -22.18 2.34 77.74
N VAL A 421 -21.54 3.26 78.46
CA VAL A 421 -20.08 3.42 78.44
C VAL A 421 -19.58 3.56 79.86
N ASP A 422 -18.84 2.56 80.32
CA ASP A 422 -18.12 2.60 81.59
C ASP A 422 -16.83 3.41 81.47
N PHE A 423 -16.54 4.22 82.48
CA PHE A 423 -15.34 5.04 82.58
C PHE A 423 -14.36 4.47 83.60
N GLU A 424 -13.40 3.67 83.12
CA GLU A 424 -12.26 3.20 83.91
C GLU A 424 -10.91 3.79 83.42
N PRO A 425 -10.29 4.74 84.14
CA PRO A 425 -10.74 5.39 85.37
C PRO A 425 -11.80 6.47 85.11
N HIS A 426 -12.62 6.74 86.14
CA HIS A 426 -13.67 7.78 86.14
C HIS A 426 -13.34 9.03 85.32
N LEU A 427 -14.29 9.44 84.48
CA LEU A 427 -14.24 10.68 83.71
C LEU A 427 -14.25 11.89 84.66
N GLU A 428 -13.17 12.68 84.65
CA GLU A 428 -13.10 13.95 85.39
C GLU A 428 -13.55 15.11 84.50
N ILE A 429 -14.63 15.78 84.86
CA ILE A 429 -15.07 17.03 84.23
C ILE A 429 -14.65 18.22 85.09
N LYS A 430 -13.80 19.09 84.56
CA LYS A 430 -13.31 20.29 85.24
C LYS A 430 -14.12 21.52 84.86
N ARG A 431 -14.27 22.44 85.81
CA ARG A 431 -15.05 23.66 85.61
C ARG A 431 -14.47 24.50 84.45
N GLY A 432 -15.27 24.71 83.41
CA GLY A 432 -14.90 25.52 82.25
C GLY A 432 -13.92 24.84 81.30
N GLN A 433 -13.73 23.53 81.40
CA GLN A 433 -12.95 22.73 80.45
C GLN A 433 -13.85 21.76 79.69
N THR A 434 -13.45 21.42 78.47
CA THR A 434 -14.06 20.36 77.68
C THR A 434 -13.34 19.05 77.97
N SER A 435 -14.10 18.02 78.32
CA SER A 435 -13.62 16.64 78.34
C SER A 435 -14.03 15.98 77.02
N VAL A 436 -13.15 15.14 76.47
CA VAL A 436 -13.38 14.45 75.19
C VAL A 436 -13.44 12.95 75.49
N ILE A 437 -14.47 12.30 74.96
CA ILE A 437 -14.62 10.85 74.93
C ILE A 437 -14.55 10.44 73.46
N ALA A 438 -13.89 9.33 73.16
CA ALA A 438 -13.85 8.77 71.82
C ALA A 438 -14.72 7.51 71.81
N ILE A 439 -15.70 7.48 70.90
CA ILE A 439 -16.57 6.34 70.63
C ILE A 439 -16.40 6.05 69.14
N THR A 440 -16.19 4.78 68.79
CA THR A 440 -16.01 4.35 67.40
C THR A 440 -17.19 3.47 67.00
N VAL A 441 -17.87 3.83 65.93
CA VAL A 441 -19.03 3.09 65.40
C VAL A 441 -18.80 2.83 63.92
N ASP A 442 -18.99 1.58 63.47
CA ASP A 442 -18.96 1.21 62.05
C ASP A 442 -20.35 1.36 61.43
N PHE A 443 -20.65 2.57 60.94
CA PHE A 443 -21.94 2.87 60.32
C PHE A 443 -22.20 2.10 59.03
N GLU A 444 -21.16 1.71 58.28
CA GLU A 444 -21.31 0.88 57.08
C GLU A 444 -21.66 -0.56 57.45
N GLY A 445 -21.12 -1.05 58.57
CA GLY A 445 -21.43 -2.37 59.14
C GLY A 445 -22.92 -2.58 59.39
N TRP A 446 -23.67 -1.53 59.73
CA TRP A 446 -25.12 -1.58 59.91
C TRP A 446 -25.87 -2.11 58.69
N PHE A 447 -25.33 -1.86 57.50
CA PHE A 447 -25.96 -2.23 56.24
C PHE A 447 -25.32 -3.46 55.60
N LYS A 448 -24.59 -4.31 56.35
CA LYS A 448 -24.02 -5.55 55.82
C LYS A 448 -24.84 -6.77 56.21
N GLY A 449 -25.03 -7.69 55.28
CA GLY A 449 -25.59 -9.02 55.54
C GLY A 449 -24.56 -9.95 56.18
N ASP A 450 -25.03 -11.12 56.64
CA ASP A 450 -24.17 -12.17 57.23
C ASP A 450 -23.09 -12.68 56.25
N ASP A 451 -23.28 -12.47 54.95
CA ASP A 451 -22.36 -12.80 53.86
C ASP A 451 -21.36 -11.68 53.52
N GLY A 452 -21.46 -10.53 54.19
CA GLY A 452 -20.63 -9.35 53.97
C GLY A 452 -21.08 -8.47 52.78
N VAL A 453 -22.20 -8.80 52.13
CA VAL A 453 -22.78 -7.99 51.05
C VAL A 453 -23.62 -6.87 51.64
N PHE A 454 -23.58 -5.68 51.05
CA PHE A 454 -24.43 -4.58 51.49
C PHE A 454 -25.91 -4.86 51.20
N LEU A 455 -26.74 -4.70 52.23
CA LEU A 455 -28.19 -4.72 52.19
C LEU A 455 -28.70 -3.40 51.62
N ASP A 456 -29.66 -3.47 50.69
CA ASP A 456 -30.33 -2.27 50.17
C ASP A 456 -31.19 -1.62 51.27
N PRO A 457 -30.87 -0.38 51.70
CA PRO A 457 -31.64 0.32 52.74
C PRO A 457 -33.06 0.69 52.30
N ASN A 458 -33.34 0.68 50.99
CA ASN A 458 -34.66 0.99 50.45
C ASN A 458 -35.56 -0.26 50.32
N ASP A 459 -35.02 -1.47 50.55
CA ASP A 459 -35.81 -2.70 50.55
C ASP A 459 -36.34 -2.98 51.98
N PRO A 460 -37.67 -2.94 52.20
CA PRO A 460 -38.25 -3.19 53.52
C PRO A 460 -37.95 -4.58 54.09
N GLN A 461 -37.54 -5.55 53.27
CA GLN A 461 -37.14 -6.88 53.76
C GLN A 461 -35.84 -6.85 54.56
N ASN A 462 -35.00 -5.84 54.35
CA ASN A 462 -33.72 -5.69 55.05
C ASN A 462 -33.84 -4.93 56.37
N GLU A 463 -34.98 -4.27 56.62
CA GLU A 463 -35.19 -3.37 57.77
C GLU A 463 -34.91 -4.05 59.12
N GLU A 464 -35.47 -5.25 59.33
CA GLU A 464 -35.26 -6.03 60.57
C GLU A 464 -33.77 -6.35 60.79
N ARG A 465 -33.05 -6.74 59.72
CA ARG A 465 -31.63 -7.06 59.82
C ARG A 465 -30.78 -5.81 60.07
N ILE A 466 -31.07 -4.70 59.40
CA ILE A 466 -30.34 -3.44 59.61
C ILE A 466 -30.54 -2.97 61.06
N ASN A 467 -31.75 -3.06 61.61
CA ASN A 467 -32.01 -2.73 63.01
C ASN A 467 -31.23 -3.62 63.99
N ILE A 468 -31.15 -4.94 63.74
CA ILE A 468 -30.33 -5.86 64.54
C ILE A 468 -28.85 -5.45 64.50
N ASN A 469 -28.31 -5.17 63.31
CA ASN A 469 -26.91 -4.74 63.18
C ASN A 469 -26.62 -3.42 63.92
N ILE A 470 -27.59 -2.51 63.96
CA ILE A 470 -27.49 -1.26 64.74
C ILE A 470 -27.50 -1.58 66.24
N GLU A 471 -28.43 -2.40 66.71
CA GLU A 471 -28.52 -2.81 68.12
C GLU A 471 -27.23 -3.49 68.58
N ASP A 472 -26.72 -4.47 67.81
CA ASP A 472 -25.48 -5.18 68.08
C ASP A 472 -24.30 -4.20 68.20
N SER A 473 -24.20 -3.22 67.29
CA SER A 473 -23.14 -2.22 67.29
C SER A 473 -23.11 -1.31 68.53
N PHE A 474 -24.25 -1.17 69.22
CA PHE A 474 -24.36 -0.40 70.45
C PHE A 474 -24.20 -1.29 71.69
N SER A 475 -24.61 -2.56 71.63
CA SER A 475 -24.40 -3.52 72.71
C SER A 475 -22.94 -3.85 72.97
N ASP A 476 -22.08 -3.74 71.95
CA ASP A 476 -20.64 -3.97 72.07
C ASP A 476 -19.97 -2.99 73.06
N PHE A 477 -20.59 -1.85 73.38
CA PHE A 477 -20.07 -0.92 74.39
C PHE A 477 -20.29 -1.39 75.84
N GLU A 478 -21.19 -2.34 76.09
CA GLU A 478 -21.40 -2.93 77.42
C GLU A 478 -20.25 -3.88 77.83
N ASP A 479 -19.53 -4.47 76.86
CA ASP A 479 -18.55 -5.55 77.10
C ASP A 479 -17.08 -5.12 76.99
N GLU A 480 -16.78 -3.92 76.49
CA GLU A 480 -15.43 -3.38 76.39
C GLU A 480 -15.34 -1.97 77.01
N PHE A 481 -14.78 -1.85 78.23
CA PHE A 481 -13.73 -0.87 78.59
C PHE A 481 -13.17 -1.10 80.01
#